data_AF-A0A162G1E5-F1
#
_entry.id   AF-A0A162G1E5-F1
#
_cell.length_a   1.000
_cell.length_b   1.000
_cell.length_c   1.000
_cell.angle_alpha   90.00
_cell.angle_beta   90.00
_cell.angle_gamma   90.00
#
_symmetry.space_group_name_H-M   'P 1'
#
loop_
_entity.id
_entity.type
_entity.pdbx_description
1 polymer ?
#
loop_
_entity_poly.entity_id
_entity_poly.type
_entity_poly.pdbx_seq_one_letter_code
_entity_poly.pdbx_strand_id
1 'polypeptide(L)'
;MRGLLRLEEEARAGRAHTFLLVGPDRTEALGALSVRPGGDSAEASWWVVPTVRGSRLEEELDAYARRWLQQHWPFETVTTPDNRPDDPVALAGATIVARVPAIPERTEPPEPDVASAARLWAEYRCTHPAAAEELPPVQSFGDSIAMANELLGLVRRGVKTATASLAEEGAPAAGDHWIVCDGEGAARAVLLTEDVRTGPLDSVDDVFAWAEGEGDRTRESWLDGHRRYFSRVSPGGIGDVVFERFRLVWPEAEAERAAAFARSVGASRPEELDGTPAQD
;
A
#
# COMPACT_ATOMS: atom_id res chain seq x y z
N MET A 1 27.30 -2.93 29.50
CA MET A 1 27.03 -1.49 29.75
C MET A 1 27.70 -0.55 28.74
N ARG A 2 29.01 -0.63 28.47
CA ARG A 2 29.67 0.27 27.48
C ARG A 2 29.23 0.06 26.02
N GLY A 3 28.85 -1.16 25.62
CA GLY A 3 28.31 -1.43 24.27
C GLY A 3 26.89 -0.90 24.04
N LEU A 4 26.03 -1.00 25.06
CA LEU A 4 24.64 -0.51 25.03
C LEU A 4 24.60 1.03 24.92
N LEU A 5 25.47 1.72 25.67
CA LEU A 5 25.60 3.18 25.63
C LEU A 5 26.08 3.70 24.27
N ARG A 6 26.95 2.95 23.59
CA ARG A 6 27.48 3.29 22.26
C ARG A 6 26.41 3.16 21.16
N LEU A 7 25.58 2.12 21.24
CA LEU A 7 24.43 1.93 20.32
C LEU A 7 23.35 3.00 20.53
N GLU A 8 23.06 3.39 21.78
CA GLU A 8 22.16 4.53 22.05
C GLU A 8 22.71 5.86 21.53
N GLU A 9 24.01 6.09 21.60
CA GLU A 9 24.66 7.32 21.13
C GLU A 9 24.70 7.38 19.59
N GLU A 10 24.94 6.25 18.91
CA GLU A 10 24.95 6.14 17.45
C GLU A 10 23.53 6.19 16.84
N ALA A 11 22.53 5.58 17.49
CA ALA A 11 21.11 5.68 17.12
C ALA A 11 20.56 7.11 17.32
N ARG A 12 20.92 7.77 18.43
CA ARG A 12 20.54 9.17 18.70
C ARG A 12 21.26 10.16 17.79
N ALA A 13 22.38 9.76 17.18
CA ALA A 13 23.15 10.54 16.22
C ALA A 13 22.82 10.24 14.73
N GLY A 14 21.89 9.31 14.43
CA GLY A 14 21.49 9.00 13.04
C GLY A 14 22.54 8.24 12.21
N ARG A 15 23.47 7.53 12.85
CA ARG A 15 24.65 6.92 12.20
C ARG A 15 24.57 5.40 12.01
N ALA A 16 23.50 4.74 12.42
CA ALA A 16 23.21 3.34 12.12
C ALA A 16 21.69 3.13 12.04
N HIS A 17 21.22 2.33 11.09
CA HIS A 17 19.79 2.09 10.84
C HIS A 17 19.51 0.58 10.83
N THR A 18 18.57 0.14 11.67
CA THR A 18 18.09 -1.24 11.69
C THR A 18 16.58 -1.25 11.43
N PHE A 19 16.17 -2.12 10.51
CA PHE A 19 14.80 -2.35 10.06
C PHE A 19 14.40 -3.78 10.45
N LEU A 20 13.19 -3.95 10.97
CA LEU A 20 12.65 -5.25 11.31
C LEU A 20 11.73 -5.73 10.18
N LEU A 21 11.88 -7.00 9.80
CA LEU A 21 10.89 -7.71 9.00
C LEU A 21 9.89 -8.30 9.99
N VAL A 22 8.62 -7.89 9.90
CA VAL A 22 7.56 -8.38 10.77
C VAL A 22 6.52 -9.17 9.98
N GLY A 23 5.85 -10.10 10.65
CA GLY A 23 4.72 -10.83 10.10
C GLY A 23 3.57 -9.91 9.69
N PRO A 24 2.60 -10.42 8.92
CA PRO A 24 1.46 -9.64 8.43
C PRO A 24 0.65 -8.98 9.56
N ASP A 25 0.56 -9.64 10.71
CA ASP A 25 -0.11 -9.16 11.92
C ASP A 25 0.74 -8.16 12.73
N ARG A 26 1.99 -7.93 12.32
CA ARG A 26 2.98 -7.06 12.95
C ARG A 26 3.33 -7.43 14.39
N THR A 27 3.02 -8.66 14.81
CA THR A 27 3.31 -9.13 16.19
C THR A 27 4.55 -10.00 16.27
N GLU A 28 4.91 -10.66 15.18
CA GLU A 28 6.08 -11.53 15.10
C GLU A 28 7.21 -10.88 14.29
N ALA A 29 8.44 -10.89 14.82
CA ALA A 29 9.63 -10.52 14.05
C ALA A 29 10.12 -11.74 13.26
N LEU A 30 10.11 -11.63 11.94
CA LEU A 30 10.55 -12.66 11.00
C LEU A 30 11.99 -12.48 10.54
N GLY A 31 12.60 -11.31 10.79
CA GLY A 31 13.97 -11.01 10.42
C GLY A 31 14.36 -9.56 10.69
N ALA A 32 15.57 -9.18 10.26
CA ALA A 32 16.03 -7.80 10.33
C ALA A 32 17.01 -7.47 9.19
N LEU A 33 17.12 -6.18 8.89
CA LEU A 33 18.09 -5.58 7.97
C LEU A 33 18.78 -4.42 8.69
N SER A 34 20.10 -4.42 8.73
CA SER A 34 20.91 -3.38 9.37
C SER A 34 21.86 -2.74 8.37
N VAL A 35 22.05 -1.43 8.50
CA VAL A 35 23.01 -0.64 7.72
C VAL A 35 23.80 0.26 8.67
N ARG A 36 25.12 0.16 8.58
CA ARG A 36 26.08 0.96 9.34
C ARG A 36 26.95 1.79 8.39
N PRO A 37 26.58 3.06 8.15
CA PRO A 37 27.40 4.02 7.42
C PRO A 37 28.80 4.22 8.05
N GLY A 38 29.81 4.41 7.21
CA GLY A 38 31.20 4.65 7.57
C GLY A 38 31.88 5.58 6.55
N GLY A 39 31.38 6.81 6.44
CA GLY A 39 31.80 7.75 5.39
C GLY A 39 31.13 7.41 4.05
N ASP A 40 31.93 7.24 2.99
CA ASP A 40 31.46 6.87 1.65
C ASP A 40 31.18 5.36 1.49
N SER A 41 31.36 4.59 2.56
CA SER A 41 31.15 3.15 2.61
C SER A 41 30.10 2.75 3.64
N ALA A 42 29.53 1.55 3.50
CA ALA A 42 28.65 0.97 4.50
C ALA A 42 28.89 -0.52 4.72
N GLU A 43 28.56 -0.97 5.91
CA GLU A 43 28.38 -2.39 6.22
C GLU A 43 26.87 -2.66 6.36
N ALA A 44 26.37 -3.64 5.62
CA ALA A 44 24.96 -4.02 5.65
C ALA A 44 24.81 -5.52 5.87
N SER A 45 23.86 -5.91 6.71
CA SER A 45 23.56 -7.32 7.00
C SER A 45 22.06 -7.54 7.16
N TRP A 46 21.58 -8.72 6.79
CA TRP A 46 20.16 -9.07 6.95
C TRP A 46 19.98 -10.55 7.22
N TRP A 47 19.01 -10.89 8.05
CA TRP A 47 18.78 -12.27 8.44
C TRP A 47 17.29 -12.51 8.65
N VAL A 48 16.90 -13.78 8.57
CA VAL A 48 15.57 -14.25 8.96
C VAL A 48 15.66 -15.19 10.15
N VAL A 49 14.57 -15.28 10.91
CA VAL A 49 14.47 -16.22 12.04
C VAL A 49 14.65 -17.67 11.55
N PRO A 50 15.16 -18.59 12.38
CA PRO A 50 15.43 -19.97 11.97
C PRO A 50 14.24 -20.71 11.35
N THR A 51 13.01 -20.38 11.79
CA THR A 51 11.77 -21.02 11.32
C THR A 51 11.45 -20.73 9.86
N VAL A 52 12.00 -19.65 9.28
CA VAL A 52 11.75 -19.25 7.88
C VAL A 52 13.02 -19.23 7.03
N ARG A 53 14.11 -19.85 7.51
CA ARG A 53 15.35 -20.02 6.74
C ARG A 53 15.14 -21.00 5.59
N GLY A 54 15.75 -20.72 4.44
CA GLY A 54 15.61 -21.46 3.20
C GLY A 54 14.25 -21.27 2.53
N SER A 55 13.44 -20.33 3.02
CA SER A 55 12.13 -20.04 2.47
C SER A 55 12.21 -18.96 1.39
N ARG A 56 11.14 -18.86 0.59
CA ARG A 56 10.95 -17.78 -0.38
C ARG A 56 11.03 -16.39 0.26
N LEU A 57 10.64 -16.24 1.54
CA LEU A 57 10.75 -14.99 2.27
C LEU A 57 12.22 -14.54 2.43
N GLU A 58 13.14 -15.48 2.66
CA GLU A 58 14.57 -15.17 2.76
C GLU A 58 15.14 -14.72 1.41
N GLU A 59 14.73 -15.38 0.32
CA GLU A 59 15.10 -15.01 -1.05
C GLU A 59 14.58 -13.62 -1.42
N GLU A 60 13.32 -13.32 -1.08
CA GLU A 60 12.69 -12.01 -1.33
C GLU A 60 13.34 -10.90 -0.48
N LEU A 61 13.68 -11.19 0.79
CA LEU A 61 14.41 -10.25 1.65
C LEU A 61 15.80 -9.95 1.11
N ASP A 62 16.54 -10.96 0.63
CA ASP A 62 17.86 -10.77 0.02
C ASP A 62 17.78 -9.89 -1.23
N ALA A 63 16.85 -10.20 -2.14
CA ALA A 63 16.63 -9.40 -3.35
C ALA A 63 16.21 -7.96 -3.02
N TYR A 64 15.31 -7.79 -2.03
CA TYR A 64 14.88 -6.48 -1.57
C TYR A 64 16.03 -5.67 -0.96
N ALA A 65 16.79 -6.25 -0.03
CA ALA A 65 17.87 -5.56 0.67
C ALA A 65 18.94 -5.05 -0.31
N ARG A 66 19.34 -5.89 -1.28
CA ARG A 66 20.31 -5.50 -2.32
C ARG A 66 19.81 -4.35 -3.18
N ARG A 67 18.55 -4.41 -3.63
CA ARG A 67 17.94 -3.35 -4.45
C ARG A 67 17.78 -2.06 -3.65
N TRP A 68 17.33 -2.17 -2.40
CA TRP A 68 17.08 -1.04 -1.53
C TRP A 68 18.39 -0.30 -1.17
N LEU A 69 19.48 -1.01 -0.88
CA LEU A 69 20.80 -0.43 -0.68
C LEU A 69 21.27 0.36 -1.92
N GLN A 70 21.08 -0.20 -3.12
CA GLN A 70 21.46 0.49 -4.36
C GLN A 70 20.65 1.78 -4.63
N GLN A 71 19.37 1.79 -4.25
CA GLN A 71 18.46 2.90 -4.59
C GLN A 71 18.44 4.02 -3.55
N HIS A 72 18.52 3.67 -2.27
CA HIS A 72 18.31 4.62 -1.17
C HIS A 72 19.60 5.00 -0.44
N TRP A 73 20.68 4.26 -0.66
CA TRP A 73 21.95 4.44 0.03
C TRP A 73 23.10 4.45 -0.97
N PRO A 74 23.36 5.58 -1.65
CA PRO A 74 24.34 5.69 -2.73
C PRO A 74 25.79 5.70 -2.20
N PHE A 75 26.15 4.70 -1.40
CA PHE A 75 27.53 4.47 -0.97
C PHE A 75 28.36 3.94 -2.14
N GLU A 76 29.62 4.36 -2.22
CA GLU A 76 30.54 3.87 -3.25
C GLU A 76 30.90 2.39 -3.03
N THR A 77 30.84 1.92 -1.78
CA THR A 77 31.15 0.53 -1.42
C THR A 77 30.26 0.04 -0.29
N VAL A 78 29.58 -1.10 -0.50
CA VAL A 78 28.79 -1.77 0.54
C VAL A 78 29.33 -3.17 0.79
N THR A 79 29.70 -3.44 2.03
CA THR A 79 30.20 -4.74 2.49
C THR A 79 29.06 -5.53 3.13
N THR A 80 28.90 -6.79 2.73
CA THR A 80 27.87 -7.71 3.24
C THR A 80 28.53 -8.89 3.96
N PRO A 81 28.87 -8.75 5.25
CA PRO A 81 29.44 -9.87 6.00
C PRO A 81 28.42 -11.01 6.16
N ASP A 82 28.91 -12.25 6.26
CA ASP A 82 28.06 -13.44 6.37
C ASP A 82 27.08 -13.35 7.54
N ASN A 83 25.81 -13.58 7.24
CA ASN A 83 24.69 -13.40 8.16
C ASN A 83 24.66 -14.48 9.26
N ARG A 84 24.67 -14.07 10.54
CA ARG A 84 24.50 -14.97 11.68
C ARG A 84 23.41 -14.44 12.63
N PRO A 85 22.28 -15.15 12.79
CA PRO A 85 21.22 -14.73 13.74
C PRO A 85 21.68 -14.82 15.20
N ASP A 86 22.78 -15.52 15.47
CA ASP A 86 23.35 -15.72 16.81
C ASP A 86 24.35 -14.62 17.22
N ASP A 87 24.57 -13.60 16.38
CA ASP A 87 25.44 -12.48 16.74
C ASP A 87 24.70 -11.52 17.69
N PRO A 88 25.14 -11.40 18.96
CA PRO A 88 24.46 -10.57 19.96
C PRO A 88 24.44 -9.07 19.58
N VAL A 89 25.25 -8.61 18.63
CA VAL A 89 25.14 -7.23 18.10
C VAL A 89 23.84 -7.03 17.30
N ALA A 90 23.27 -8.09 16.72
CA ALA A 90 22.01 -8.04 15.96
C ALA A 90 20.75 -7.98 16.85
N LEU A 91 20.85 -8.40 18.12
CA LEU A 91 19.70 -8.51 19.04
C LEU A 91 19.77 -7.57 20.26
N ALA A 92 20.95 -7.09 20.67
CA ALA A 92 21.12 -6.46 21.99
C ALA A 92 21.13 -4.91 22.00
N GLY A 93 20.44 -4.23 21.08
CA GLY A 93 20.49 -2.76 21.05
C GLY A 93 19.35 -2.00 20.37
N ALA A 94 18.37 -2.68 19.77
CA ALA A 94 17.21 -1.97 19.24
C ALA A 94 16.26 -1.63 20.39
N THR A 95 16.38 -0.43 20.96
CA THR A 95 15.17 0.29 21.36
C THR A 95 14.33 0.38 20.10
N ILE A 96 13.29 -0.46 20.02
CA ILE A 96 12.40 -0.55 18.87
C ILE A 96 11.67 0.78 18.77
N VAL A 97 12.20 1.67 17.96
CA VAL A 97 11.44 2.79 17.42
C VAL A 97 11.11 2.37 16.01
N ALA A 98 9.89 1.84 15.82
CA ALA A 98 9.31 1.82 14.49
C ALA A 98 9.27 3.27 14.01
N ARG A 99 10.28 3.70 13.23
CA ARG A 99 10.14 4.88 12.39
C ARG A 99 9.32 4.48 11.17
N VAL A 100 8.05 4.16 11.41
CA VAL A 100 7.03 4.75 10.54
C VAL A 100 7.27 6.24 10.70
N PRO A 101 7.49 7.02 9.63
CA PRO A 101 7.57 8.47 9.80
C PRO A 101 6.36 8.87 10.65
N ALA A 102 6.60 9.55 11.78
CA ALA A 102 5.56 9.83 12.79
C ALA A 102 4.35 10.56 12.19
N ILE A 103 4.55 11.10 10.98
CA ILE A 103 3.56 11.64 10.09
C ILE A 103 3.85 11.00 8.71
N PRO A 104 2.92 10.24 8.11
CA PRO A 104 3.05 9.79 6.73
C PRO A 104 3.38 10.98 5.82
N GLU A 105 4.19 10.78 4.79
CA GLU A 105 4.40 11.83 3.79
C GLU A 105 3.04 12.22 3.19
N ARG A 106 2.70 13.51 3.34
CA ARG A 106 1.39 14.09 3.02
C ARG A 106 1.50 15.21 2.02
N THR A 107 2.49 15.10 1.13
CA THR A 107 2.57 15.94 -0.04
C THR A 107 1.29 15.72 -0.84
N GLU A 108 0.49 16.76 -0.99
CA GLU A 108 -0.76 16.73 -1.76
C GLU A 108 -0.44 16.36 -3.21
N PRO A 109 -1.24 15.48 -3.85
CA PRO A 109 -1.07 15.21 -5.26
C PRO A 109 -1.36 16.48 -6.08
N PRO A 110 -0.64 16.71 -7.19
CA PRO A 110 -0.97 17.80 -8.10
C PRO A 110 -2.31 17.56 -8.78
N GLU A 111 -2.86 18.62 -9.39
CA GLU A 111 -4.03 18.51 -10.27
C GLU A 111 -3.81 17.48 -11.39
N PRO A 112 -4.84 16.71 -11.79
CA PRO A 112 -4.73 15.74 -12.86
C PRO A 112 -4.22 16.32 -14.19
N ASP A 113 -3.30 15.62 -14.83
CA ASP A 113 -2.82 15.94 -16.18
C ASP A 113 -3.92 15.59 -17.20
N VAL A 114 -4.67 16.62 -17.61
CA VAL A 114 -5.76 16.55 -18.59
C VAL A 114 -5.31 15.92 -19.92
N ALA A 115 -4.07 16.18 -20.38
CA ALA A 115 -3.59 15.63 -21.64
C ALA A 115 -3.34 14.12 -21.52
N SER A 116 -2.82 13.67 -20.38
CA SER A 116 -2.67 12.23 -20.10
C SER A 116 -4.01 11.52 -20.01
N ALA A 117 -5.01 12.14 -19.37
CA ALA A 117 -6.35 11.58 -19.23
C ALA A 117 -7.07 11.46 -20.58
N ALA A 118 -7.01 12.52 -21.40
CA ALA A 118 -7.59 12.49 -22.75
C ALA A 118 -6.97 11.41 -23.63
N ARG A 119 -5.65 11.22 -23.56
CA ARG A 119 -4.96 10.14 -24.29
C ARG A 119 -5.40 8.76 -23.80
N LEU A 120 -5.41 8.52 -22.50
CA LEU A 120 -5.81 7.24 -21.92
C LEU A 120 -7.26 6.89 -22.28
N TRP A 121 -8.15 7.88 -22.23
CA TRP A 121 -9.55 7.71 -22.60
C TRP A 121 -9.73 7.38 -24.09
N ALA A 122 -9.01 8.09 -24.97
CA ALA A 122 -9.04 7.81 -26.40
C ALA A 122 -8.54 6.38 -26.70
N GLU A 123 -7.49 5.92 -26.02
CA GLU A 123 -6.98 4.56 -26.14
C GLU A 123 -8.03 3.50 -25.73
N TYR A 124 -8.70 3.69 -24.59
CA TYR A 124 -9.77 2.80 -24.15
C TYR A 124 -10.94 2.76 -25.15
N ARG A 125 -11.36 3.92 -25.67
CA ARG A 125 -12.48 4.03 -26.61
C ARG A 125 -12.19 3.41 -27.98
N CYS A 126 -10.93 3.33 -28.41
CA CYS A 126 -10.56 2.62 -29.64
C CYS A 126 -10.99 1.15 -29.64
N THR A 127 -11.01 0.51 -28.46
CA THR A 127 -11.45 -0.89 -28.30
C THR A 127 -12.86 -1.01 -27.70
N HIS A 128 -13.39 0.08 -27.14
CA HIS A 128 -14.71 0.15 -26.51
C HIS A 128 -15.56 1.29 -27.11
N PRO A 129 -16.01 1.18 -28.38
CA PRO A 129 -16.69 2.27 -29.07
C PRO A 129 -18.07 2.63 -28.48
N ALA A 130 -18.63 1.78 -27.62
CA ALA A 130 -19.87 2.04 -26.90
C ALA A 130 -19.69 2.95 -25.67
N ALA A 131 -18.45 3.21 -25.23
CA ALA A 131 -18.18 4.12 -24.12
C ALA A 131 -18.44 5.57 -24.52
N ALA A 132 -18.84 6.40 -23.54
CA ALA A 132 -19.21 7.80 -23.73
C ALA A 132 -18.14 8.61 -24.46
N GLU A 133 -18.56 9.63 -25.22
CA GLU A 133 -17.62 10.52 -25.90
C GLU A 133 -16.95 11.49 -24.92
N GLU A 134 -17.69 11.95 -23.92
CA GLU A 134 -17.18 12.84 -22.89
C GLU A 134 -16.05 12.18 -22.09
N LEU A 135 -15.10 13.01 -21.62
CA LEU A 135 -14.08 12.55 -20.69
C LEU A 135 -14.76 12.28 -19.33
N PRO A 136 -14.61 11.07 -18.77
CA PRO A 136 -15.15 10.79 -17.44
C PRO A 136 -14.39 11.56 -16.34
N PRO A 137 -14.90 11.58 -15.10
CA PRO A 137 -14.19 12.16 -13.97
C PRO A 137 -12.75 11.64 -13.85
N VAL A 138 -11.81 12.52 -13.55
CA VAL A 138 -10.38 12.21 -13.42
C VAL A 138 -9.91 12.61 -12.03
N GLN A 139 -9.39 11.67 -11.26
CA GLN A 139 -9.00 11.90 -9.86
C GLN A 139 -7.92 10.93 -9.38
N SER A 140 -7.27 11.25 -8.27
CA SER A 140 -6.37 10.33 -7.56
C SER A 140 -7.05 9.76 -6.31
N PHE A 141 -6.63 8.59 -5.86
CA PHE A 141 -7.02 8.10 -4.54
C PHE A 141 -6.27 8.83 -3.42
N GLY A 142 -6.92 8.99 -2.27
CA GLY A 142 -6.29 9.50 -1.06
C GLY A 142 -5.98 11.00 -1.09
N ASP A 143 -5.24 11.47 -0.08
CA ASP A 143 -4.87 12.87 0.12
C ASP A 143 -3.35 13.13 -0.01
N SER A 144 -2.58 12.16 -0.51
CA SER A 144 -1.14 12.33 -0.72
C SER A 144 -0.58 11.58 -1.92
N ILE A 145 0.55 12.04 -2.47
CA ILE A 145 1.31 11.38 -3.53
C ILE A 145 1.58 9.90 -3.20
N ALA A 146 2.05 9.64 -1.97
CA ALA A 146 2.36 8.30 -1.53
C ALA A 146 1.11 7.41 -1.49
N MET A 147 0.01 7.93 -0.96
CA MET A 147 -1.26 7.21 -0.87
C MET A 147 -1.84 6.93 -2.25
N ALA A 148 -1.87 7.92 -3.15
CA ALA A 148 -2.33 7.76 -4.52
C ALA A 148 -1.59 6.62 -5.24
N ASN A 149 -0.26 6.59 -5.11
CA ASN A 149 0.59 5.55 -5.71
C ASN A 149 0.34 4.16 -5.11
N GLU A 150 0.22 4.07 -3.78
CA GLU A 150 -0.05 2.82 -3.07
C GLU A 150 -1.40 2.22 -3.49
N LEU A 151 -2.46 3.04 -3.44
CA LEU A 151 -3.83 2.62 -3.71
C LEU A 151 -4.02 2.27 -5.19
N LEU A 152 -3.45 3.05 -6.11
CA LEU A 152 -3.40 2.69 -7.53
C LEU A 152 -2.68 1.35 -7.74
N GLY A 153 -1.58 1.11 -7.00
CA GLY A 153 -0.87 -0.17 -7.04
C GLY A 153 -1.76 -1.35 -6.64
N LEU A 154 -2.61 -1.20 -5.62
CA LEU A 154 -3.58 -2.22 -5.20
C LEU A 154 -4.64 -2.48 -6.26
N VAL A 155 -5.16 -1.43 -6.90
CA VAL A 155 -6.14 -1.54 -8.00
C VAL A 155 -5.54 -2.30 -9.18
N ARG A 156 -4.32 -1.96 -9.61
CA ARG A 156 -3.62 -2.60 -10.74
C ARG A 156 -3.31 -4.09 -10.50
N ARG A 157 -3.26 -4.52 -9.22
CA ARG A 157 -3.12 -5.93 -8.83
C ARG A 157 -4.46 -6.65 -8.65
N GLY A 158 -5.58 -5.93 -8.69
CA GLY A 158 -6.92 -6.47 -8.42
C GLY A 158 -7.23 -6.67 -6.93
N VAL A 159 -6.39 -6.15 -6.02
CA VAL A 159 -6.59 -6.26 -4.57
C VAL A 159 -7.65 -5.28 -4.09
N LYS A 160 -7.59 -4.03 -4.60
CA LYS A 160 -8.57 -2.97 -4.33
C LYS A 160 -9.58 -2.92 -5.48
N THR A 161 -10.83 -3.19 -5.14
CA THR A 161 -12.00 -3.24 -6.04
C THR A 161 -13.20 -2.48 -5.46
N ALA A 162 -12.96 -1.73 -4.39
CA ALA A 162 -13.94 -0.88 -3.74
C ALA A 162 -13.29 0.43 -3.29
N THR A 163 -14.10 1.45 -3.05
CA THR A 163 -13.67 2.73 -2.46
C THR A 163 -14.84 3.40 -1.76
N ALA A 164 -14.52 4.24 -0.78
CA ALA A 164 -15.49 5.08 -0.08
C ALA A 164 -15.19 6.57 -0.25
N SER A 165 -16.24 7.37 -0.41
CA SER A 165 -16.19 8.83 -0.46
C SER A 165 -17.32 9.44 0.35
N LEU A 166 -17.20 10.72 0.72
CA LEU A 166 -18.31 11.44 1.36
C LEU A 166 -19.43 11.66 0.34
N ALA A 167 -20.69 11.55 0.79
CA ALA A 167 -21.84 11.81 -0.05
C ALA A 167 -21.92 13.31 -0.41
N GLU A 168 -21.78 13.59 -1.70
CA GLU A 168 -21.92 14.91 -2.31
C GLU A 168 -22.90 14.84 -3.50
N GLU A 169 -23.26 15.99 -4.07
CA GLU A 169 -24.05 16.00 -5.30
C GLU A 169 -23.25 15.37 -6.45
N GLY A 170 -23.87 14.42 -7.16
CA GLY A 170 -23.22 13.73 -8.29
C GLY A 170 -22.45 12.47 -7.91
N ALA A 171 -22.91 11.72 -6.91
CA ALA A 171 -22.40 10.38 -6.61
C ALA A 171 -22.40 9.49 -7.88
N PRO A 172 -21.38 8.62 -8.05
CA PRO A 172 -21.30 7.73 -9.20
C PRO A 172 -22.51 6.79 -9.26
N ALA A 173 -22.85 6.36 -10.47
CA ALA A 173 -23.84 5.33 -10.73
C ALA A 173 -23.17 4.06 -11.29
N ALA A 174 -23.81 2.91 -11.10
CA ALA A 174 -23.39 1.68 -11.73
C ALA A 174 -23.36 1.86 -13.27
N GLY A 175 -22.24 1.50 -13.89
CA GLY A 175 -21.97 1.71 -15.30
C GLY A 175 -21.14 2.95 -15.63
N ASP A 176 -20.89 3.84 -14.66
CA ASP A 176 -20.05 5.00 -14.86
C ASP A 176 -18.57 4.61 -14.96
N HIS A 177 -17.84 5.32 -15.83
CA HIS A 177 -16.38 5.26 -15.90
C HIS A 177 -15.78 6.39 -15.10
N TRP A 178 -14.58 6.15 -14.57
CA TRP A 178 -13.71 7.21 -14.07
C TRP A 178 -12.24 6.85 -14.26
N ILE A 179 -11.40 7.87 -14.33
CA ILE A 179 -9.96 7.74 -14.57
C ILE A 179 -9.22 7.99 -13.27
N VAL A 180 -8.35 7.04 -12.91
CA VAL A 180 -7.47 7.17 -11.76
C VAL A 180 -6.07 7.64 -12.17
N CYS A 181 -5.57 8.65 -11.48
CA CYS A 181 -4.21 9.17 -11.61
C CYS A 181 -3.26 8.58 -10.56
N ASP A 182 -1.97 8.63 -10.87
CA ASP A 182 -0.92 8.37 -9.89
C ASP A 182 -0.66 9.62 -9.00
N GLY A 183 0.30 9.51 -8.09
CA GLY A 183 0.68 10.60 -7.20
C GLY A 183 1.32 11.80 -7.91
N GLU A 184 1.68 11.69 -9.19
CA GLU A 184 2.19 12.80 -10.01
C GLU A 184 1.07 13.44 -10.85
N GLY A 185 -0.18 13.01 -10.69
CA GLY A 185 -1.34 13.50 -11.42
C GLY A 185 -1.51 12.89 -12.81
N ALA A 186 -0.65 11.96 -13.23
CA ALA A 186 -0.74 11.34 -14.54
C ALA A 186 -1.81 10.24 -14.55
N ALA A 187 -2.72 10.27 -15.52
CA ALA A 187 -3.74 9.24 -15.70
C ALA A 187 -3.12 7.87 -15.99
N ARG A 188 -3.48 6.86 -15.19
CA ARG A 188 -2.90 5.51 -15.28
C ARG A 188 -3.90 4.40 -15.56
N ALA A 189 -5.15 4.55 -15.12
CA ALA A 189 -6.14 3.50 -15.31
C ALA A 189 -7.56 4.05 -15.48
N VAL A 190 -8.38 3.28 -16.19
CA VAL A 190 -9.83 3.50 -16.31
C VAL A 190 -10.54 2.45 -15.47
N LEU A 191 -11.43 2.90 -14.60
CA LEU A 191 -12.27 2.08 -13.74
C LEU A 191 -13.71 2.15 -14.24
N LEU A 192 -14.46 1.06 -14.02
CA LEU A 192 -15.90 1.01 -14.23
C LEU A 192 -16.58 0.70 -12.90
N THR A 193 -17.48 1.58 -12.49
CA THR A 193 -18.33 1.41 -11.33
C THR A 193 -19.34 0.29 -11.59
N GLU A 194 -19.41 -0.68 -10.67
CA GLU A 194 -20.28 -1.86 -10.78
C GLU A 194 -21.49 -1.78 -9.84
N ASP A 195 -21.30 -1.25 -8.64
CA ASP A 195 -22.33 -1.13 -7.62
C ASP A 195 -22.06 0.09 -6.74
N VAL A 196 -23.12 0.75 -6.30
CA VAL A 196 -23.05 1.92 -5.44
C VAL A 196 -24.16 1.84 -4.39
N ARG A 197 -23.77 2.05 -3.13
CA ARG A 197 -24.72 2.26 -2.03
C ARG A 197 -24.29 3.43 -1.18
N THR A 198 -25.26 4.09 -0.54
CA THR A 198 -25.00 5.20 0.39
C THR A 198 -25.50 4.85 1.78
N GLY A 199 -24.74 5.19 2.80
CA GLY A 199 -25.13 4.99 4.20
C GLY A 199 -24.11 5.51 5.18
N PRO A 200 -24.32 5.34 6.50
CA PRO A 200 -23.37 5.80 7.51
C PRO A 200 -22.05 5.03 7.40
N LEU A 201 -20.93 5.66 7.77
CA LEU A 201 -19.58 5.04 7.73
C LEU A 201 -19.53 3.65 8.39
N ASP A 202 -20.17 3.52 9.55
CA ASP A 202 -20.17 2.29 10.34
C ASP A 202 -21.00 1.16 9.71
N SER A 203 -21.75 1.43 8.63
CA SER A 203 -22.47 0.42 7.83
C SER A 203 -21.58 -0.38 6.87
N VAL A 204 -20.27 -0.09 6.85
CA VAL A 204 -19.31 -0.95 6.17
C VAL A 204 -19.38 -2.38 6.74
N ASP A 205 -19.33 -3.38 5.86
CA ASP A 205 -19.23 -4.79 6.23
C ASP A 205 -17.79 -5.30 5.97
N ASP A 206 -17.47 -6.48 6.49
CA ASP A 206 -16.13 -7.06 6.33
C ASP A 206 -15.81 -7.38 4.86
N VAL A 207 -16.81 -7.70 4.04
CA VAL A 207 -16.64 -7.99 2.61
C VAL A 207 -16.21 -6.74 1.85
N PHE A 208 -16.78 -5.59 2.20
CA PHE A 208 -16.43 -4.30 1.62
C PHE A 208 -15.05 -3.85 2.08
N ALA A 209 -14.76 -3.89 3.38
CA ALA A 209 -13.44 -3.55 3.91
C ALA A 209 -12.34 -4.42 3.29
N TRP A 210 -12.62 -5.72 3.11
CA TRP A 210 -11.71 -6.65 2.45
C TRP A 210 -11.49 -6.30 0.97
N ALA A 211 -12.56 -5.94 0.25
CA ALA A 211 -12.53 -5.56 -1.16
C ALA A 211 -11.81 -4.22 -1.39
N GLU A 212 -11.75 -3.34 -0.39
CA GLU A 212 -10.98 -2.12 -0.45
C GLU A 212 -9.46 -2.36 -0.38
N GLY A 213 -9.04 -3.48 0.21
CA GLY A 213 -7.69 -4.01 0.02
C GLY A 213 -6.57 -3.28 0.76
N GLU A 214 -6.90 -2.28 1.56
CA GLU A 214 -5.94 -1.45 2.30
C GLU A 214 -5.51 -2.10 3.63
N GLY A 215 -4.29 -1.81 4.08
CA GLY A 215 -3.80 -2.26 5.38
C GLY A 215 -3.83 -3.78 5.55
N ASP A 216 -4.39 -4.24 6.66
CA ASP A 216 -4.61 -5.67 6.96
C ASP A 216 -5.96 -6.19 6.42
N ARG A 217 -6.71 -5.34 5.71
CA ARG A 217 -8.00 -5.65 5.07
C ARG A 217 -9.12 -6.03 6.05
N THR A 218 -8.95 -5.71 7.34
CA THR A 218 -9.99 -5.89 8.35
C THR A 218 -10.93 -4.68 8.40
N ARG A 219 -12.18 -4.89 8.80
CA ARG A 219 -13.14 -3.81 9.03
C ARG A 219 -12.71 -2.83 10.11
N GLU A 220 -12.04 -3.32 11.16
CA GLU A 220 -11.54 -2.46 12.25
C GLU A 220 -10.49 -1.47 11.74
N SER A 221 -9.48 -1.96 11.00
CA SER A 221 -8.44 -1.09 10.44
C SER A 221 -9.00 -0.14 9.38
N TRP A 222 -9.97 -0.62 8.59
CA TRP A 222 -10.69 0.19 7.61
C TRP A 222 -11.40 1.38 8.27
N LEU A 223 -12.18 1.13 9.33
CA LEU A 223 -12.90 2.17 10.06
C LEU A 223 -11.95 3.18 10.70
N ASP A 224 -10.87 2.71 11.32
CA ASP A 224 -9.87 3.58 11.93
C ASP A 224 -9.14 4.44 10.88
N GLY A 225 -8.81 3.87 9.72
CA GLY A 225 -8.25 4.60 8.58
C GLY A 225 -9.20 5.67 8.04
N HIS A 226 -10.45 5.31 7.76
CA HIS A 226 -11.46 6.20 7.19
C HIS A 226 -11.89 7.31 8.14
N ARG A 227 -12.05 7.04 9.44
CA ARG A 227 -12.30 8.10 10.44
C ARG A 227 -11.16 9.11 10.49
N ARG A 228 -9.92 8.64 10.43
CA ARG A 228 -8.76 9.52 10.35
C ARG A 228 -8.73 10.31 9.06
N TYR A 229 -9.07 9.71 7.92
CA TYR A 229 -9.14 10.40 6.62
C TYR A 229 -10.25 11.44 6.57
N PHE A 230 -11.50 11.06 6.82
CA PHE A 230 -12.66 11.94 6.76
C PHE A 230 -12.62 13.08 7.78
N SER A 231 -12.02 12.88 8.95
CA SER A 231 -11.84 14.00 9.90
C SER A 231 -10.92 15.11 9.38
N ARG A 232 -10.10 14.84 8.35
CA ARG A 232 -9.24 15.85 7.70
C ARG A 232 -9.95 16.55 6.57
N VAL A 233 -10.61 15.78 5.70
CA VAL A 233 -11.26 16.32 4.51
C VAL A 233 -12.64 16.92 4.80
N SER A 234 -13.29 16.51 5.90
CA SER A 234 -14.54 17.10 6.40
C SER A 234 -14.47 17.37 7.91
N PRO A 235 -13.85 18.50 8.33
CA PRO A 235 -13.79 18.90 9.73
C PRO A 235 -15.16 19.13 10.39
N GLY A 236 -16.21 19.34 9.58
CA GLY A 236 -17.59 19.54 10.03
C GLY A 236 -18.31 18.27 10.47
N GLY A 237 -17.70 17.09 10.27
CA GLY A 237 -18.25 15.79 10.61
C GLY A 237 -18.30 14.85 9.41
N ILE A 238 -18.45 13.56 9.70
CA ILE A 238 -18.61 12.52 8.70
C ILE A 238 -20.12 12.37 8.47
N GLY A 239 -20.58 12.80 7.28
CA GLY A 239 -21.95 12.57 6.83
C GLY A 239 -22.17 11.13 6.35
N ASP A 240 -23.14 10.96 5.46
CA ASP A 240 -23.26 9.69 4.74
C ASP A 240 -22.05 9.47 3.82
N VAL A 241 -21.73 8.21 3.62
CA VAL A 241 -20.61 7.72 2.82
C VAL A 241 -21.19 6.97 1.62
N VAL A 242 -20.63 7.26 0.45
CA VAL A 242 -20.87 6.50 -0.78
C VAL A 242 -19.86 5.35 -0.79
N PHE A 243 -20.38 4.13 -0.86
CA PHE A 243 -19.61 2.90 -0.97
C PHE A 243 -19.71 2.43 -2.42
N GLU A 244 -18.60 2.49 -3.13
CA GLU A 244 -18.51 2.13 -4.54
C GLU A 244 -17.73 0.83 -4.69
N ARG A 245 -18.26 -0.10 -5.49
CA ARG A 245 -17.50 -1.22 -6.06
C ARG A 245 -17.20 -0.93 -7.51
N PHE A 246 -15.97 -1.24 -7.92
CA PHE A 246 -15.53 -1.02 -9.28
C PHE A 246 -14.59 -2.12 -9.74
N ARG A 247 -14.37 -2.17 -11.05
CA ARG A 247 -13.30 -2.98 -11.65
C ARG A 247 -12.39 -2.16 -12.55
N LEU A 248 -11.15 -2.59 -12.64
CA LEU A 248 -10.19 -2.09 -13.61
C LEU A 248 -10.57 -2.55 -15.01
N VAL A 249 -10.69 -1.62 -15.97
CA VAL A 249 -11.06 -1.92 -17.36
C VAL A 249 -9.99 -1.51 -18.38
N TRP A 250 -9.05 -0.64 -17.99
CA TRP A 250 -7.93 -0.24 -18.83
C TRP A 250 -6.72 0.16 -17.98
N PRO A 251 -5.47 -0.18 -18.36
CA PRO A 251 -5.05 -0.91 -19.57
C PRO A 251 -5.51 -2.37 -19.59
N GLU A 252 -5.77 -2.93 -20.78
CA GLU A 252 -6.33 -4.29 -20.95
C GLU A 252 -5.50 -5.37 -20.23
N ALA A 253 -4.18 -5.38 -20.43
CA ALA A 253 -3.30 -6.35 -19.78
C ALA A 253 -3.32 -6.27 -18.24
N GLU A 254 -3.61 -5.09 -17.68
CA GLU A 254 -3.74 -4.90 -16.24
C GLU A 254 -5.13 -5.30 -15.75
N ALA A 255 -6.18 -4.98 -16.51
CA ALA A 255 -7.54 -5.44 -16.25
C ALA A 255 -7.60 -6.98 -16.21
N GLU A 256 -6.94 -7.66 -17.16
CA GLU A 256 -6.84 -9.12 -17.18
C GLU A 256 -6.13 -9.69 -15.93
N ARG A 257 -5.01 -9.06 -15.53
CA ARG A 257 -4.28 -9.46 -14.32
C ARG A 257 -5.10 -9.24 -13.06
N ALA A 258 -5.76 -8.09 -12.94
CA ALA A 258 -6.63 -7.77 -11.82
C ALA A 258 -7.80 -8.77 -11.74
N ALA A 259 -8.43 -9.09 -12.87
CA ALA A 259 -9.48 -10.10 -12.93
C ALA A 259 -8.99 -11.51 -12.57
N ALA A 260 -7.72 -11.84 -12.87
CA ALA A 260 -7.12 -13.10 -12.46
C ALA A 260 -6.89 -13.18 -10.94
N PHE A 261 -6.53 -12.07 -10.30
CA PHE A 261 -6.37 -12.02 -8.83
C PHE A 261 -7.66 -12.40 -8.11
N ALA A 262 -8.83 -11.93 -8.58
CA ALA A 262 -10.13 -12.26 -8.00
C ALA A 262 -10.44 -13.77 -7.95
N ARG A 263 -9.77 -14.59 -8.77
CA ARG A 263 -9.89 -16.06 -8.77
C ARG A 263 -8.76 -16.76 -8.01
N SER A 264 -7.83 -16.01 -7.45
CA SER A 264 -6.68 -16.54 -6.70
C SER A 264 -7.03 -16.74 -5.23
N VAL A 265 -6.30 -17.64 -4.57
CA VAL A 265 -6.41 -17.85 -3.11
C VAL A 265 -6.16 -16.56 -2.32
N GLY A 266 -5.35 -15.64 -2.84
CA GLY A 266 -5.08 -14.35 -2.19
C GLY A 266 -6.26 -13.37 -2.20
N ALA A 267 -7.30 -13.64 -3.00
CA ALA A 267 -8.54 -12.86 -2.97
C ALA A 267 -9.53 -13.37 -1.92
N SER A 268 -9.43 -14.64 -1.51
CA SER A 268 -10.31 -15.24 -0.50
C SER A 268 -10.06 -14.69 0.89
N ARG A 269 -11.13 -14.51 1.67
CA ARG A 269 -11.02 -14.15 3.09
C ARG A 269 -10.46 -15.32 3.90
N PRO A 270 -9.76 -15.07 5.02
CA PRO A 270 -9.27 -16.14 5.89
C PRO A 270 -10.38 -17.12 6.33
N GLU A 271 -11.56 -16.60 6.67
CA GLU A 271 -12.73 -17.39 7.07
C GLU A 271 -13.22 -18.37 5.97
N GLU A 272 -13.13 -17.95 4.71
CA GLU A 272 -13.50 -18.77 3.55
C GLU A 272 -12.49 -19.90 3.30
N LEU A 273 -11.23 -19.68 3.66
CA LEU A 273 -10.15 -20.67 3.53
C LEU A 273 -10.20 -21.71 4.66
N ASP A 274 -10.63 -21.31 5.85
CA ASP A 274 -10.76 -22.17 7.03
C ASP A 274 -12.10 -22.92 7.11
N GLY A 275 -13.00 -22.70 6.14
CA GLY A 275 -14.32 -23.36 6.08
C GLY A 275 -15.29 -22.92 7.18
N THR A 276 -15.03 -21.78 7.83
CA THR A 276 -15.91 -21.23 8.87
C THR A 276 -16.91 -20.28 8.19
N PRO A 277 -18.24 -20.53 8.28
CA PRO A 277 -19.20 -19.67 7.60
C PRO A 277 -19.18 -18.25 8.17
N ALA A 278 -19.22 -17.25 7.27
CA ALA A 278 -19.34 -15.84 7.63
C ALA A 278 -20.55 -15.64 8.55
N GLN A 279 -20.36 -14.94 9.66
CA GLN A 279 -21.46 -14.52 10.52
C GLN A 279 -22.03 -13.23 9.95
N ASP A 280 -23.28 -13.29 9.49
CA ASP A 280 -24.11 -12.19 8.99
C ASP A 280 -24.35 -11.08 10.04
#